data_AF-A0A3R9VGW8-F1
#
_entry.id   AF-A0A3R9VGW8-F1
#
_cell.length_a   1.000
_cell.length_b   1.000
_cell.length_c   1.000
_cell.angle_alpha   90.00
_cell.angle_beta   90.00
_cell.angle_gamma   90.00
#
_symmetry.space_group_name_H-M   'P 1'
#
loop_
_entity.id
_entity.type
_entity.pdbx_description
1 polymer ?
#
loop_
_entity_poly.entity_id
_entity_poly.type
_entity_poly.pdbx_seq_one_letter_code
_entity_poly.pdbx_strand_id
1 'polypeptide(L)' 'MKIIESLAFEGQVALFEYIDQLERDPIAVTKQWGQEDGVTREGIFGDGLGMISLIVNRETGRITALQATWAGSS' A
#
# COMPACT_ATOMS: atom_id res chain seq x y z
N MET A 1 -3.45 10.33 -8.23
CA MET A 1 -3.87 11.15 -7.07
C MET A 1 -5.21 10.74 -6.46
N LYS A 2 -6.18 10.20 -7.22
CA LYS A 2 -7.51 9.83 -6.70
C LYS A 2 -7.57 8.79 -5.56
N ILE A 3 -6.59 7.88 -5.44
CA ILE A 3 -6.60 6.80 -4.41
C ILE A 3 -6.32 7.35 -3.00
N ILE A 4 -5.44 8.35 -2.89
CA ILE A 4 -5.08 8.93 -1.59
C ILE A 4 -6.20 9.84 -1.10
N GLU A 5 -6.75 10.65 -2.01
CA GLU A 5 -7.85 11.58 -1.71
C GLU A 5 -9.15 10.89 -1.27
N SER A 6 -9.33 9.60 -1.57
CA SER A 6 -10.49 8.82 -1.11
C SER A 6 -10.39 8.35 0.34
N LEU A 7 -9.24 8.50 0.99
CA LEU A 7 -9.06 8.14 2.39
C LEU A 7 -9.43 9.30 3.30
N ALA A 8 -9.92 9.00 4.50
CA ALA A 8 -10.00 9.98 5.59
C ALA A 8 -8.61 10.57 5.90
N PHE A 9 -8.55 11.75 6.52
CA PHE A 9 -7.28 12.46 6.72
C PHE A 9 -6.26 11.63 7.51
N GLU A 10 -6.70 10.94 8.56
CA GLU A 10 -5.89 10.02 9.36
C GLU A 10 -5.33 8.88 8.50
N GLY A 11 -6.16 8.35 7.59
CA GLY A 11 -5.75 7.33 6.63
C GLY A 11 -4.74 7.85 5.61
N GLN A 12 -4.83 9.11 5.20
CA GLN A 12 -3.82 9.74 4.32
C GLN A 12 -2.48 9.87 5.03
N VAL A 13 -2.46 10.35 6.27
CA VAL A 13 -1.24 10.48 7.08
C VAL A 13 -0.58 9.12 7.29
N ALA A 14 -1.35 8.12 7.72
CA ALA A 14 -0.84 6.77 7.92
C ALA A 14 -0.33 6.13 6.62
N LEU A 15 -0.96 6.43 5.48
CA LEU A 15 -0.48 5.97 4.18
C LEU A 15 0.85 6.63 3.79
N PHE A 16 1.04 7.93 4.06
CA PHE A 16 2.31 8.59 3.76
C PHE A 16 3.48 8.01 4.57
N GLU A 17 3.27 7.72 5.85
CA GLU A 17 4.29 7.03 6.67
C GLU A 17 4.61 5.62 6.14
N TYR A 18 3.61 4.94 5.58
CA TYR A 18 3.82 3.63 4.95
C TYR A 18 4.51 3.72 3.59
N ILE A 19 4.31 4.80 2.83
CA ILE A 19 5.00 5.04 1.56
C ILE A 19 6.52 5.11 1.79
N ASP A 20 6.99 5.76 2.84
CA ASP A 20 8.42 5.80 3.18
C ASP A 20 9.02 4.39 3.37
N GLN A 21 8.23 3.44 3.86
CA GLN A 21 8.64 2.05 4.02
C GLN A 21 8.65 1.31 2.68
N LEU A 22 7.60 1.54 1.87
CA LEU A 22 7.50 0.98 0.51
C LEU A 22 8.63 1.46 -0.40
N GLU A 23 9.06 2.71 -0.29
CA GLU A 23 10.16 3.26 -1.09
C GLU A 23 11.52 2.65 -0.74
N ARG A 24 11.69 2.16 0.50
CA ARG A 24 12.93 1.49 0.93
C ARG A 24 13.00 0.05 0.46
N ASP A 25 11.97 -0.74 0.76
CA ASP A 25 11.88 -2.12 0.32
C ASP A 25 10.41 -2.56 0.23
N PRO A 26 9.79 -2.45 -0.96
CA PRO A 26 8.37 -2.77 -1.11
C PRO A 26 8.09 -4.26 -0.96
N ILE A 27 9.07 -5.14 -1.17
CA ILE A 27 8.89 -6.58 -1.07
C ILE A 27 8.89 -7.02 0.40
N ALA A 28 9.74 -6.42 1.23
CA ALA A 28 9.85 -6.76 2.65
C ALA A 28 8.61 -6.34 3.45
N VAL A 29 7.97 -5.22 3.09
CA VAL A 29 6.88 -4.63 3.87
C VAL A 29 5.47 -5.00 3.36
N THR A 30 5.39 -5.78 2.29
CA THR A 30 4.13 -6.26 1.71
C THR A 30 4.14 -7.77 1.57
N LYS A 31 2.95 -8.38 1.54
CA LYS A 31 2.77 -9.81 1.26
C LYS A 31 2.22 -10.01 -0.14
N GLN A 32 2.44 -11.19 -0.71
CA GLN A 32 1.85 -11.55 -1.99
C GLN A 32 0.33 -11.66 -1.88
N TRP A 33 -0.40 -11.19 -2.90
CA TRP A 33 -1.86 -11.14 -2.89
C TRP A 33 -2.45 -11.70 -4.19
N GLY A 34 -3.40 -12.62 -4.07
CA GLY A 34 -4.06 -13.26 -5.22
C GLY A 34 -3.23 -14.37 -5.84
N GLN A 35 -3.02 -14.30 -7.16
CA GLN A 35 -2.27 -15.31 -7.92
C GLN A 35 -0.78 -15.27 -7.59
N GLU A 36 -0.09 -16.40 -7.76
CA GLU A 36 1.36 -16.48 -7.66
C GLU A 36 2.09 -15.83 -8.86
N ASP A 37 1.75 -14.58 -9.18
CA ASP A 37 2.41 -13.81 -10.25
C ASP A 37 3.77 -13.22 -9.80
N GLY A 38 3.99 -13.13 -8.49
CA GLY A 38 5.19 -12.57 -7.87
C GLY A 38 5.23 -11.03 -7.86
N VAL A 39 4.23 -10.35 -8.41
CA VAL A 39 4.20 -8.91 -8.67
C VAL A 39 3.07 -8.21 -7.90
N THR A 40 1.91 -8.85 -7.76
CA THR A 40 0.76 -8.29 -7.04
C THR A 40 0.89 -8.52 -5.54
N ARG A 41 0.79 -7.44 -4.76
CA ARG A 41 1.05 -7.43 -3.33
C ARG A 41 0.04 -6.60 -2.56
N GLU A 42 -0.08 -6.91 -1.28
CA GLU A 42 -0.91 -6.22 -0.32
C GLU A 42 -0.06 -5.73 0.85
N GLY A 43 -0.25 -4.46 1.19
CA GLY A 43 0.33 -3.81 2.36
C GLY A 43 -0.74 -3.46 3.39
N ILE A 44 -0.39 -3.56 4.67
CA ILE A 44 -1.23 -3.15 5.79
C ILE A 44 -0.55 -1.96 6.46
N PHE A 45 -1.30 -0.90 6.74
CA PHE A 45 -0.79 0.34 7.33
C PHE A 45 -1.74 0.89 8.39
N GLY A 46 -1.28 1.91 9.13
CA GLY A 46 -2.06 2.57 10.18
C GLY A 46 -2.61 1.58 11.22
N ASP A 47 -1.72 0.79 11.83
CA ASP A 47 -2.04 -0.20 12.86
C ASP A 47 -3.13 -1.21 12.46
N GLY A 48 -3.21 -1.56 11.17
CA GLY A 48 -4.17 -2.54 10.66
C GLY A 48 -5.49 -1.95 10.17
N LEU A 49 -5.67 -0.63 10.25
CA LEU A 49 -6.87 0.06 9.76
C LEU A 49 -6.82 0.33 8.25
N GLY A 50 -5.61 0.38 7.68
CA GLY A 50 -5.37 0.63 6.27
C GLY A 50 -4.93 -0.61 5.52
N MET A 51 -5.41 -0.76 4.28
CA MET A 51 -4.95 -1.79 3.37
C MET A 51 -4.72 -1.17 1.98
N ILE A 52 -3.62 -1.55 1.33
CA ILE A 52 -3.28 -1.10 -0.02
C ILE A 52 -2.89 -2.29 -0.89
N SER A 53 -3.50 -2.40 -2.07
CA SER A 53 -3.10 -3.34 -3.10
C SER A 53 -2.26 -2.62 -4.15
N LEU A 54 -1.17 -3.26 -4.57
CA LEU A 54 -0.17 -2.66 -5.43
C LEU A 54 0.58 -3.69 -6.28
N ILE A 55 1.13 -3.24 -7.39
CA ILE A 55 2.04 -4.00 -8.26
C ILE A 55 3.45 -3.53 -7.97
N VAL A 56 4.36 -4.46 -7.65
CA VAL A 56 5.80 -4.19 -7.48
C VAL A 56 6.59 -4.83 -8.60
N ASN A 57 7.20 -4.01 -9.45
CA ASN A 57 8.19 -4.52 -10.39
C ASN A 57 9.50 -4.80 -9.63
N ARG A 58 9.86 -6.08 -9.49
CA ARG A 58 11.06 -6.50 -8.73
C ARG A 58 12.37 -6.04 -9.33
N GLU A 59 12.44 -5.82 -10.65
CA GLU A 59 13.68 -5.43 -11.33
C GLU A 59 13.97 -3.94 -11.17
N THR A 60 12.93 -3.11 -11.14
CA THR A 60 13.05 -1.63 -11.13
C THR A 60 12.67 -1.01 -9.79
N GLY A 61 12.08 -1.78 -8.87
CA GLY A 61 11.50 -1.27 -7.63
C GLY A 61 10.23 -0.42 -7.83
N ARG A 62 9.75 -0.28 -9.08
CA ARG A 62 8.59 0.57 -9.37
C ARG A 62 7.33 0.02 -8.71
N ILE A 63 6.64 0.87 -7.95
CA ILE A 63 5.37 0.58 -7.29
C ILE A 63 4.23 1.22 -8.09
N THR A 64 3.14 0.48 -8.29
CA THR A 64 1.88 1.00 -8.83
C THR A 64 0.76 0.66 -7.87
N ALA A 65 0.23 1.67 -7.16
CA ALA A 65 -0.93 1.50 -6.30
C ALA A 65 -2.19 1.23 -7.16
N LEU A 66 -2.94 0.20 -6.79
CA LEU A 66 -4.18 -0.19 -7.46
C LEU A 66 -5.40 0.34 -6.67
N GLN A 67 -5.40 0.12 -5.36
CA GLN A 67 -6.47 0.53 -4.46
C GLN A 67 -5.93 0.72 -3.05
N ALA A 68 -6.49 1.66 -2.30
CA ALA A 68 -6.31 1.76 -0.86
C ALA A 68 -7.68 1.86 -0.18
N THR A 69 -7.80 1.25 0.99
CA THR A 69 -9.00 1.31 1.83
C THR A 69 -8.62 1.66 3.25
N TRP A 70 -9.53 2.33 3.95
CA TRP A 70 -9.38 2.72 5.34
C TRP A 70 -10.62 2.32 6.13
N ALA A 71 -10.43 1.63 7.25
CA ALA A 71 -11.49 1.16 8.14
C ALA A 71 -11.54 1.96 9.46
N GLY A 72 -10.63 2.91 9.67
CA GLY A 72 -10.68 3.80 10.82
C GLY A 72 -11.87 4.75 10.74
N SER A 73 -12.47 5.05 11.88
CA SER A 73 -13.51 6.07 12.00
C SER A 73 -12.89 7.46 11.82
N SER A 74 -13.48 8.26 10.93
CA SER A 74 -13.29 9.72 10.83
C SER A 74 -13.85 10.46 12.03
#